data_AF-A0A3A8K497-F1
#
_entry.id   AF-A0A3A8K497-F1
#
_cell.length_a   1.000
_cell.length_b   1.000
_cell.length_c   1.000
_cell.angle_alpha   90.00
_cell.angle_beta   90.00
_cell.angle_gamma   90.00
#
_symmetry.space_group_name_H-M   'P 1'
#
loop_
_entity.id
_entity.type
_entity.pdbx_description
1 polymer ?
#
loop_
_entity_poly.entity_id
_entity_poly.type
_entity_poly.pdbx_seq_one_letter_code
_entity_poly.pdbx_strand_id
1 'polypeptide(L)'
;MRPLPVGLPGELFVGGPGVARGYLGRPDLTAERFVPHPFASSPGERLYRTGDRVRWLPSGSLEFLGRLDSQVKLRGFRIEPAEVSALLREHPSVLDAFTLLREDAPGLQRLVAYVVPREHEIDTAALRAFLRERLPEHMVPAAFVRLDALPLSSHGKVDSKALPAPDDTHVGSGQPYLEPQGQLERTLATLWTELLGLQRVGRNERFFDVGGNSMSIIRLQARVRTELGLNVALPVLFQYPTIAGLAEHLSRTGDSPKLESSQERGEGRKERMDQQRELRLANRRKKGGS
;
A
#
# COMPACT_ATOMS: atom_id res chain seq x y z
N MET A 1 -13.83 33.83 11.04
CA MET A 1 -14.09 32.45 11.49
C MET A 1 -15.43 32.44 12.23
N ARG A 2 -16.28 31.43 12.05
CA ARG A 2 -17.60 31.34 12.72
C ARG A 2 -17.83 29.90 13.22
N PRO A 3 -18.38 29.69 14.43
CA PRO A 3 -18.72 28.35 14.91
C PRO A 3 -19.83 27.75 14.04
N LEU A 4 -19.80 26.43 13.85
CA LEU A 4 -20.88 25.70 13.17
C LEU A 4 -21.78 24.99 14.19
N PRO A 5 -23.09 24.88 13.90
CA PRO A 5 -23.99 24.01 14.65
C PRO A 5 -23.52 22.55 14.75
N VAL A 6 -23.97 21.86 15.79
CA VAL A 6 -23.73 20.41 15.96
C VAL A 6 -24.25 19.64 14.73
N GLY A 7 -23.49 18.64 14.28
CA GLY A 7 -23.81 17.80 13.12
C GLY A 7 -23.32 18.35 11.76
N LEU A 8 -22.94 19.63 11.66
CA LEU A 8 -22.44 20.20 10.41
C LEU A 8 -20.92 20.00 10.24
N PRO A 9 -20.46 19.46 9.09
CA PRO A 9 -19.04 19.36 8.79
C PRO A 9 -18.34 20.72 8.68
N GLY A 10 -17.20 20.88 9.35
CA GLY A 10 -16.35 22.07 9.28
C GLY A 10 -14.88 21.75 9.50
N GLU A 11 -14.05 22.79 9.45
CA GLU A 11 -12.63 22.71 9.80
C GLU A 11 -12.42 22.66 11.31
N LEU A 12 -11.56 21.75 11.78
CA LEU A 12 -11.14 21.71 13.17
C LEU A 12 -10.05 22.75 13.44
N PHE A 13 -10.26 23.52 14.51
CA PHE A 13 -9.26 24.41 15.10
C PHE A 13 -9.05 24.02 16.56
N VAL A 14 -7.79 24.02 17.02
CA VAL A 14 -7.41 23.66 18.39
C VAL A 14 -6.87 24.88 19.11
N GLY A 15 -7.42 25.20 20.29
CA GLY A 15 -6.96 26.28 21.16
C GLY A 15 -6.44 25.77 22.52
N GLY A 16 -6.01 26.70 23.38
CA GLY A 16 -5.61 26.42 24.75
C GLY A 16 -4.13 26.09 24.95
N PRO A 17 -3.73 25.64 26.16
CA PRO A 17 -2.33 25.51 26.57
C PRO A 17 -1.48 24.55 25.72
N GLY A 18 -2.11 23.61 24.99
CA GLY A 18 -1.42 22.66 24.12
C GLY A 18 -0.98 23.22 22.77
N VAL A 19 -1.34 24.47 22.44
CA VAL A 19 -0.93 25.09 21.17
C VAL A 19 0.55 25.46 21.22
N ALA A 20 1.33 24.88 20.30
CA ALA A 20 2.77 25.12 20.21
C ALA A 20 3.12 26.58 19.86
N ARG A 21 4.40 26.94 20.05
CA ARG A 21 4.91 28.28 19.67
C ARG A 21 4.78 28.54 18.17
N GLY A 22 5.09 27.54 17.35
CA GLY A 22 5.12 27.61 15.89
C GLY A 22 6.09 26.59 15.29
N TYR A 23 6.39 26.74 14.01
CA TYR A 23 7.39 25.93 13.30
C TYR A 23 8.76 26.61 13.34
N LEU A 24 9.81 25.85 13.66
CA LEU A 24 11.18 26.36 13.73
C LEU A 24 11.65 26.85 12.35
N GLY A 25 12.13 28.09 12.28
CA GLY A 25 12.66 28.68 11.04
C GLY A 25 11.61 28.91 9.94
N ARG A 26 10.32 28.79 10.25
CA ARG A 26 9.22 28.91 9.26
C ARG A 26 8.13 29.87 9.76
N PRO A 27 8.41 31.19 9.82
CA PRO A 27 7.47 32.19 10.33
C PRO A 27 6.21 32.29 9.48
N ASP A 28 6.32 32.19 8.15
CA ASP A 28 5.16 32.30 7.25
C ASP A 28 4.15 31.17 7.47
N LEU A 29 4.64 29.93 7.52
CA LEU A 29 3.82 28.76 7.81
C LEU A 29 3.24 28.80 9.23
N THR A 30 3.99 29.37 10.17
CA THR A 30 3.50 29.60 11.53
C THR A 30 2.33 30.58 11.52
N ALA A 31 2.44 31.71 10.82
CA ALA A 31 1.35 32.69 10.73
C ALA A 31 0.12 32.12 10.02
N GLU A 32 0.31 31.28 9.00
CA GLU A 32 -0.78 30.61 8.29
C GLU A 32 -1.55 29.62 9.19
N ARG A 33 -0.84 28.83 10.01
CA ARG A 33 -1.44 27.75 10.81
C ARG A 33 -1.80 28.15 12.25
N PHE A 34 -1.11 29.12 12.84
CA PHE A 34 -1.35 29.59 14.21
C PHE A 34 -1.99 30.97 14.18
N VAL A 35 -3.30 30.99 13.96
CA VAL A 35 -4.10 32.21 13.72
C VAL A 35 -4.62 32.80 15.05
N PRO A 36 -4.94 34.10 15.10
CA PRO A 36 -5.55 34.71 16.30
C PRO A 36 -6.85 33.99 16.71
N HIS A 37 -7.05 33.76 18.01
CA HIS A 37 -8.27 33.13 18.52
C HIS A 37 -9.38 34.18 18.68
N PRO A 38 -10.43 34.20 17.83
CA PRO A 38 -11.44 35.26 17.83
C PRO A 38 -12.45 35.15 18.99
N PHE A 39 -12.35 34.09 19.81
CA PHE A 39 -13.25 33.82 20.94
C PHE A 39 -12.48 33.73 22.26
N ALA A 40 -11.20 34.10 22.26
CA ALA A 40 -10.38 34.05 23.46
C ALA A 40 -10.73 35.18 24.43
N SER A 41 -10.62 34.88 25.72
CA SER A 41 -10.78 35.85 26.81
C SER A 41 -9.48 36.59 27.12
N SER A 42 -8.31 36.00 26.76
CA SER A 42 -7.00 36.58 27.04
C SER A 42 -6.32 37.09 25.76
N PRO A 43 -5.64 38.25 25.82
CA PRO A 43 -4.86 38.75 24.69
C PRO A 43 -3.75 37.77 24.26
N GLY A 44 -3.57 37.60 22.95
CA GLY A 44 -2.47 36.81 22.37
C GLY A 44 -2.74 35.31 22.24
N GLU A 45 -3.91 34.83 22.65
CA GLU A 45 -4.30 33.44 22.39
C GLU A 45 -4.46 33.15 20.90
N ARG A 46 -4.04 31.96 20.49
CA ARG A 46 -4.03 31.51 19.09
C ARG A 46 -4.74 30.18 18.96
N LEU A 47 -5.31 29.96 17.78
CA LEU A 47 -5.83 28.68 17.33
C LEU A 47 -4.84 28.04 16.35
N TYR A 48 -4.61 26.74 16.50
CA TYR A 48 -3.95 25.93 15.50
C TYR A 48 -4.98 25.38 14.51
N ARG A 49 -4.80 25.71 13.23
CA ARG A 49 -5.59 25.22 12.10
C ARG A 49 -5.12 23.82 11.70
N THR A 50 -5.92 22.79 11.99
CA THR A 50 -5.44 21.40 11.84
C THR A 50 -5.48 20.90 10.39
N GLY A 51 -6.31 21.54 9.55
CA GLY A 51 -6.62 21.07 8.20
C GLY A 51 -7.47 19.80 8.19
N ASP A 52 -8.09 19.41 9.32
CA ASP A 52 -9.01 18.28 9.40
C ASP A 52 -10.46 18.75 9.23
N ARG A 53 -11.25 17.96 8.51
CA ARG A 53 -12.69 18.13 8.40
C ARG A 53 -13.37 17.23 9.43
N VAL A 54 -14.16 17.82 10.32
CA VAL A 54 -14.84 17.12 11.41
C VAL A 54 -16.28 17.58 11.55
N ARG A 55 -17.10 16.85 12.31
CA ARG A 55 -18.37 17.35 12.84
C ARG A 55 -18.58 16.91 14.28
N TRP A 56 -19.32 17.70 15.04
CA TRP A 56 -19.79 17.30 16.36
C TRP A 56 -20.94 16.31 16.25
N LEU A 57 -20.86 15.22 17.02
CA LEU A 57 -21.97 14.30 17.26
C LEU A 57 -22.83 14.83 18.42
N PRO A 58 -24.13 14.46 18.50
CA PRO A 58 -24.99 14.82 19.62
C PRO A 58 -24.46 14.36 20.99
N SER A 59 -23.61 13.33 21.01
CA SER A 59 -22.94 12.83 22.21
C SER A 59 -21.87 13.77 22.77
N GLY A 60 -21.50 14.83 22.05
CA GLY A 60 -20.36 15.68 22.40
C GLY A 60 -19.01 15.12 21.98
N SER A 61 -18.97 14.11 21.10
CA SER A 61 -17.74 13.60 20.48
C SER A 61 -17.55 14.21 19.09
N LEU A 62 -16.30 14.26 18.61
CA LEU A 62 -15.99 14.65 17.23
C LEU A 62 -15.88 13.42 16.33
N GLU A 63 -16.57 13.47 15.18
CA GLU A 63 -16.37 12.52 14.09
C GLU A 63 -15.39 13.11 13.06
N PHE A 64 -14.37 12.34 12.71
CA PHE A 64 -13.39 12.71 11.69
C PHE A 64 -13.89 12.33 10.29
N LEU A 65 -13.93 13.30 9.38
CA LEU A 65 -14.48 13.17 8.03
C LEU A 65 -13.41 13.24 6.93
N GLY A 66 -12.13 13.28 7.31
CA GLY A 66 -10.99 13.41 6.40
C GLY A 66 -10.23 14.72 6.56
N ARG A 67 -9.30 14.99 5.65
CA ARG A 67 -8.53 16.23 5.61
C ARG A 67 -9.12 17.22 4.60
N LEU A 68 -9.00 18.50 4.90
CA LEU A 68 -9.31 19.61 4.00
C LEU A 68 -8.18 19.85 3.00
N ASP A 69 -6.95 19.58 3.43
CA ASP A 69 -5.84 19.40 2.50
C ASP A 69 -5.81 17.96 1.96
N SER A 70 -5.05 17.75 0.89
CA SER A 70 -4.94 16.45 0.23
C SER A 70 -3.98 15.50 0.92
N GLN A 71 -3.54 15.76 2.16
CA GLN A 71 -2.58 14.90 2.84
C GLN A 71 -3.23 13.56 3.23
N VAL A 72 -2.49 12.48 3.05
CA VAL A 72 -2.97 11.11 3.26
C VAL A 72 -2.06 10.35 4.20
N LYS A 73 -2.60 9.37 4.91
CA LYS A 73 -1.80 8.40 5.65
C LYS A 73 -1.66 7.14 4.80
N LEU A 74 -0.43 6.76 4.48
CA LEU A 74 -0.14 5.52 3.80
C LEU A 74 0.96 4.79 4.57
N ARG A 75 0.66 3.59 5.06
CA ARG A 75 1.65 2.69 5.70
C ARG A 75 2.38 3.33 6.89
N GLY A 76 1.67 4.15 7.67
CA GLY A 76 2.23 4.86 8.83
C GLY A 76 2.92 6.19 8.50
N PHE A 77 3.09 6.52 7.22
CA PHE A 77 3.65 7.78 6.77
C PHE A 77 2.54 8.78 6.43
N ARG A 78 2.81 10.04 6.74
CA ARG A 78 2.01 11.17 6.27
C ARG A 78 2.61 11.63 4.95
N ILE A 79 1.84 11.51 3.89
CA ILE A 79 2.26 11.83 2.52
C ILE A 79 1.47 13.02 2.01
N GLU A 80 2.12 13.86 1.22
CA GLU A 80 1.49 14.93 0.44
C GLU A 80 1.46 14.51 -1.04
N PRO A 81 0.37 13.93 -1.57
CA PRO A 81 0.29 13.54 -2.98
C PRO A 81 0.49 14.72 -3.95
N ALA A 82 0.20 15.94 -3.50
CA ALA A 82 0.45 17.15 -4.27
C ALA A 82 1.95 17.38 -4.54
N GLU A 83 2.84 17.00 -3.62
CA GLU A 83 4.30 17.08 -3.79
C GLU A 83 4.76 16.13 -4.90
N VAL A 84 4.26 14.89 -4.89
CA VAL A 84 4.53 13.90 -5.95
C VAL A 84 4.03 14.40 -7.31
N SER A 85 2.84 15.02 -7.33
CA SER A 85 2.28 15.61 -8.54
C SER A 85 3.13 16.76 -9.07
N ALA A 86 3.62 17.63 -8.18
CA ALA A 86 4.46 18.76 -8.53
C ALA A 86 5.78 18.29 -9.15
N LEU A 87 6.47 17.34 -8.50
CA LEU A 87 7.70 16.76 -9.03
C LEU A 87 7.49 16.07 -10.37
N LEU A 88 6.40 15.33 -10.55
CA LEU A 88 6.11 14.70 -11.85
C LEU A 88 5.99 15.73 -12.97
N ARG A 89 5.40 16.91 -12.73
CA ARG A 89 5.31 17.98 -13.73
C ARG A 89 6.65 18.61 -14.10
N GLU A 90 7.68 18.46 -13.26
CA GLU A 90 9.04 18.89 -13.57
C GLU A 90 9.74 17.91 -14.53
N HIS A 91 9.25 16.69 -14.68
CA HIS A 91 9.83 15.72 -15.61
C HIS A 91 9.58 16.16 -17.07
N PRO A 92 10.59 16.16 -17.96
CA PRO A 92 10.46 16.69 -19.33
C PRO A 92 9.34 16.05 -20.15
N SER A 93 9.06 14.76 -19.96
CA SER A 93 8.01 14.04 -20.70
C SER A 93 6.58 14.25 -20.18
N VAL A 94 6.40 14.93 -19.04
CA VAL A 94 5.08 15.09 -18.39
C VAL A 94 4.53 16.48 -18.66
N LEU A 95 3.33 16.54 -19.24
CA LEU A 95 2.56 17.77 -19.45
C LEU A 95 1.85 18.18 -18.16
N ASP A 96 1.15 17.24 -17.54
CA ASP A 96 0.44 17.43 -16.28
C ASP A 96 0.41 16.12 -15.48
N ALA A 97 0.20 16.20 -14.18
CA ALA A 97 0.10 15.05 -13.31
C ALA A 97 -0.83 15.29 -12.13
N PHE A 98 -1.46 14.24 -11.64
CA PHE A 98 -2.22 14.25 -10.39
C PHE A 98 -2.00 12.95 -9.64
N THR A 99 -1.64 13.03 -8.37
CA THR A 99 -1.42 11.85 -7.53
C THR A 99 -2.45 11.82 -6.42
N LEU A 100 -3.01 10.64 -6.14
CA LEU A 100 -3.87 10.42 -5.00
C LEU A 100 -3.65 9.04 -4.37
N LEU A 101 -4.06 8.90 -3.11
CA LEU A 101 -4.17 7.60 -2.46
C LEU A 101 -5.49 6.95 -2.88
N ARG A 102 -5.43 5.75 -3.45
CA ARG A 102 -6.60 4.94 -3.79
C ARG A 102 -6.69 3.70 -2.92
N GLU A 103 -7.92 3.28 -2.70
CA GLU A 103 -8.28 2.02 -2.05
C GLU A 103 -9.42 1.39 -2.85
N ASP A 104 -9.08 0.74 -3.96
CA ASP A 104 -10.08 0.13 -4.85
C ASP A 104 -10.62 -1.21 -4.29
N ALA A 105 -9.92 -1.80 -3.31
CA ALA A 105 -10.37 -2.94 -2.52
C ALA A 105 -9.98 -2.76 -1.04
N PRO A 106 -10.79 -3.25 -0.08
CA PRO A 106 -10.55 -3.03 1.35
C PRO A 106 -9.14 -3.44 1.79
N GLY A 107 -8.40 -2.49 2.38
CA GLY A 107 -7.05 -2.69 2.87
C GLY A 107 -5.94 -2.63 1.81
N LEU A 108 -6.27 -2.50 0.52
CA LEU A 108 -5.30 -2.40 -0.58
C LEU A 108 -5.08 -0.94 -1.00
N GLN A 109 -4.56 -0.17 -0.05
CA GLN A 109 -4.21 1.22 -0.27
C GLN A 109 -2.93 1.37 -1.11
N ARG A 110 -2.99 2.15 -2.18
CA ARG A 110 -1.86 2.44 -3.06
C ARG A 110 -1.86 3.89 -3.52
N LEU A 111 -0.67 4.48 -3.58
CA LEU A 111 -0.49 5.79 -4.19
C LEU A 111 -0.47 5.61 -5.72
N VAL A 112 -1.31 6.36 -6.42
CA VAL A 112 -1.48 6.28 -7.88
C VAL A 112 -1.21 7.65 -8.48
N ALA A 113 -0.31 7.70 -9.45
CA ALA A 113 -0.05 8.89 -10.24
C ALA A 113 -0.75 8.78 -11.61
N TYR A 114 -1.56 9.78 -11.92
CA TYR A 114 -2.16 9.99 -13.23
C TYR A 114 -1.29 10.98 -13.97
N VAL A 115 -0.82 10.61 -15.15
CA VAL A 115 0.17 11.37 -15.91
C VAL A 115 -0.37 11.66 -17.29
N VAL A 116 -0.34 12.93 -17.68
CA VAL A 116 -0.61 13.38 -19.04
C VAL A 116 0.74 13.61 -19.70
N PRO A 117 1.12 12.82 -20.71
CA PRO A 117 2.41 12.99 -21.35
C PRO A 117 2.41 14.19 -22.31
N ARG A 118 3.58 14.80 -22.53
CA ARG A 118 3.75 15.82 -23.59
C ARG A 118 3.73 15.21 -24.98
N GLU A 119 4.20 13.98 -25.09
CA GLU A 119 4.28 13.22 -26.34
C GLU A 119 3.48 11.91 -26.25
N HIS A 120 3.49 11.11 -27.30
CA HIS A 120 2.65 9.92 -27.38
C HIS A 120 3.14 8.74 -26.53
N GLU A 121 4.36 8.76 -26.00
CA GLU A 121 4.86 7.69 -25.13
C GLU A 121 5.32 8.24 -23.78
N ILE A 122 5.16 7.42 -22.73
CA ILE A 122 5.68 7.74 -21.41
C ILE A 122 6.33 6.52 -20.79
N ASP A 123 7.60 6.64 -20.45
CA ASP A 123 8.34 5.61 -19.75
C ASP A 123 8.11 5.74 -18.24
N THR A 124 7.24 4.88 -17.70
CA THR A 124 6.91 4.86 -16.28
C THR A 124 8.09 4.43 -15.41
N ALA A 125 9.04 3.64 -15.94
CA ALA A 125 10.26 3.28 -15.22
C ALA A 125 11.17 4.50 -15.05
N ALA A 126 11.28 5.34 -16.09
CA ALA A 126 12.01 6.61 -16.01
C ALA A 126 11.37 7.58 -15.00
N LEU A 127 10.05 7.73 -14.99
CA LEU A 127 9.35 8.56 -13.99
C LEU A 127 9.61 8.06 -12.56
N ARG A 128 9.55 6.75 -12.36
CA ARG A 128 9.79 6.12 -11.06
C ARG A 128 11.23 6.35 -10.59
N ALA A 129 12.21 6.21 -11.47
CA ALA A 129 13.61 6.50 -11.17
C ALA A 129 13.79 7.97 -10.79
N PHE A 130 13.22 8.89 -11.59
CA PHE A 130 13.24 10.33 -11.33
C PHE A 130 12.66 10.68 -9.95
N LEU A 131 11.55 10.06 -9.55
CA LEU A 131 10.95 10.29 -8.23
C LEU A 131 11.82 9.74 -7.09
N ARG A 132 12.44 8.56 -7.25
CA ARG A 132 13.28 7.95 -6.20
C ARG A 132 14.52 8.76 -5.85
N GLU A 133 15.05 9.53 -6.80
CA GLU A 133 16.18 10.43 -6.55
C GLU A 133 15.79 11.62 -5.65
N ARG A 134 14.50 11.95 -5.58
CA ARG A 134 13.98 13.19 -4.97
C ARG A 134 13.04 12.94 -3.80
N LEU A 135 12.46 11.75 -3.70
CA LEU A 135 11.47 11.37 -2.71
C LEU A 135 11.88 10.11 -1.95
N PRO A 136 11.49 10.01 -0.66
CA PRO A 136 11.51 8.74 0.06
C PRO A 136 10.71 7.65 -0.66
N GLU A 137 11.14 6.39 -0.55
CA GLU A 137 10.53 5.23 -1.26
C GLU A 137 9.02 5.10 -1.03
N HIS A 138 8.52 5.43 0.18
CA HIS A 138 7.10 5.33 0.52
C HIS A 138 6.21 6.37 -0.19
N MET A 139 6.79 7.43 -0.77
CA MET A 139 6.08 8.45 -1.55
C MET A 139 6.08 8.17 -3.05
N VAL A 140 6.83 7.15 -3.51
CA VAL A 140 6.86 6.77 -4.92
C VAL A 140 5.57 6.01 -5.26
N PRO A 141 4.78 6.44 -6.26
CA PRO A 141 3.53 5.79 -6.65
C PRO A 141 3.73 4.32 -7.00
N ALA A 142 2.84 3.43 -6.57
CA ALA A 142 2.87 2.04 -6.98
C ALA A 142 2.36 1.87 -8.43
N ALA A 143 1.46 2.77 -8.86
CA ALA A 143 0.88 2.75 -10.19
C ALA A 143 1.01 4.09 -10.91
N PHE A 144 1.26 4.03 -12.22
CA PHE A 144 1.26 5.17 -13.13
C PHE A 144 0.22 4.95 -14.21
N VAL A 145 -0.82 5.79 -14.23
CA VAL A 145 -1.92 5.72 -15.19
C VAL A 145 -1.77 6.86 -16.19
N ARG A 146 -1.58 6.51 -17.46
CA ARG A 146 -1.55 7.49 -18.54
C ARG A 146 -2.98 7.99 -18.82
N LEU A 147 -3.14 9.29 -18.96
CA LEU A 147 -4.36 9.93 -19.47
C LEU A 147 -4.03 10.87 -20.62
N ASP A 148 -5.00 11.10 -21.50
CA ASP A 148 -4.87 12.15 -22.53
C ASP A 148 -5.08 13.55 -21.94
N ALA A 149 -5.90 13.66 -20.88
CA ALA A 149 -6.09 14.88 -20.09
C ALA A 149 -6.61 14.53 -18.69
N LEU A 150 -6.34 15.39 -17.70
CA LEU A 150 -6.95 15.25 -16.38
C LEU A 150 -8.43 15.64 -16.44
N PRO A 151 -9.36 14.80 -15.93
CA PRO A 151 -10.76 15.17 -15.86
C PRO A 151 -10.93 16.33 -14.87
N LEU A 152 -11.68 17.35 -15.26
CA LEU A 152 -11.95 18.52 -14.43
C LEU A 152 -13.42 18.56 -14.03
N SER A 153 -13.67 18.94 -12.79
CA SER A 153 -14.99 19.33 -12.28
C SER A 153 -15.46 20.64 -12.92
N SER A 154 -16.74 20.98 -12.73
CA SER A 154 -17.32 22.27 -13.14
C SER A 154 -16.60 23.51 -12.58
N HIS A 155 -15.79 23.35 -11.54
CA HIS A 155 -14.99 24.42 -10.92
C HIS A 155 -13.52 24.43 -11.39
N GLY A 156 -13.16 23.66 -12.41
CA GLY A 156 -11.80 23.64 -12.98
C GLY A 156 -10.75 22.91 -12.14
N LYS A 157 -11.16 22.22 -11.05
CA LYS A 157 -10.30 21.32 -10.28
C LYS A 157 -10.37 19.90 -10.82
N VAL A 158 -9.30 19.11 -10.66
CA VAL A 158 -9.29 17.68 -11.00
C VAL A 158 -10.44 16.96 -10.30
N ASP A 159 -11.29 16.29 -11.08
CA ASP A 159 -12.35 15.43 -10.57
C ASP A 159 -11.77 14.05 -10.26
N SER A 160 -11.35 13.86 -9.02
CA SER A 160 -10.75 12.61 -8.57
C SER A 160 -11.68 11.40 -8.66
N LYS A 161 -13.01 11.60 -8.72
CA LYS A 161 -13.99 10.52 -8.86
C LYS A 161 -14.09 10.02 -10.30
N ALA A 162 -13.75 10.87 -11.27
CA ALA A 162 -13.73 10.53 -12.69
C ALA A 162 -12.41 9.84 -13.11
N LEU A 163 -11.41 9.77 -12.22
CA LEU A 163 -10.15 9.11 -12.52
C LEU A 163 -10.31 7.58 -12.56
N PRO A 164 -9.85 6.90 -13.64
CA PRO A 164 -10.00 5.47 -13.78
C PRO A 164 -9.18 4.71 -12.72
N ALA A 165 -9.63 3.52 -12.32
CA ALA A 165 -8.84 2.66 -11.45
C ALA A 165 -7.63 2.08 -12.21
N PRO A 166 -6.45 1.96 -11.59
CA PRO A 166 -5.31 1.27 -12.20
C PRO A 166 -5.56 -0.23 -12.28
N ASP A 167 -5.17 -0.84 -13.39
CA ASP A 167 -5.03 -2.30 -13.52
C ASP A 167 -3.56 -2.74 -13.36
N ASP A 168 -3.31 -4.04 -13.48
CA ASP A 168 -1.99 -4.66 -13.35
C ASP A 168 -0.95 -4.14 -14.36
N THR A 169 -1.36 -3.58 -15.50
CA THR A 169 -0.41 -3.01 -16.48
C THR A 169 0.15 -1.68 -16.02
N HIS A 170 -0.54 -1.00 -15.10
CA HIS A 170 -0.13 0.27 -14.52
C HIS A 170 0.72 0.10 -13.27
N VAL A 171 0.66 -1.06 -12.62
CA VAL A 171 1.31 -1.36 -11.34
C VAL A 171 2.68 -2.00 -11.56
N GLY A 172 3.67 -1.58 -10.77
CA GLY A 172 4.99 -2.19 -10.76
C GLY A 172 6.08 -1.31 -11.36
N SER A 173 7.25 -1.88 -11.57
CA SER A 173 8.50 -1.19 -11.87
C SER A 173 8.53 -0.45 -13.21
N GLY A 174 7.55 -0.69 -14.09
CA GLY A 174 7.53 -0.20 -15.47
C GLY A 174 8.40 -1.04 -16.42
N GLN A 175 9.02 -2.10 -15.91
CA GLN A 175 9.82 -3.02 -16.72
C GLN A 175 8.92 -4.04 -17.46
N PRO A 176 9.42 -4.64 -18.55
CA PRO A 176 8.72 -5.72 -19.22
C PRO A 176 8.38 -6.87 -18.25
N TYR A 177 7.16 -7.39 -18.37
CA TYR A 177 6.73 -8.55 -17.61
C TYR A 177 7.56 -9.78 -17.99
N LEU A 178 8.14 -10.44 -16.98
CA LEU A 178 8.84 -11.71 -17.12
C LEU A 178 8.21 -12.75 -16.20
N GLU A 179 7.84 -13.90 -16.77
CA GLU A 179 7.14 -14.96 -16.06
C GLU A 179 7.99 -15.61 -14.95
N PRO A 180 7.40 -15.95 -13.79
CA PRO A 180 8.04 -16.75 -12.75
C PRO A 180 8.55 -18.10 -13.28
N GLN A 181 9.81 -18.41 -12.98
CA GLN A 181 10.50 -19.62 -13.46
C GLN A 181 10.65 -20.67 -12.35
N GLY A 182 10.31 -21.92 -12.68
CA GLY A 182 10.35 -23.02 -11.72
C GLY A 182 9.22 -22.96 -10.69
N GLN A 183 9.13 -23.98 -9.83
CA GLN A 183 8.02 -24.13 -8.90
C GLN A 183 8.05 -23.10 -7.76
N LEU A 184 9.23 -22.79 -7.24
CA LEU A 184 9.39 -21.86 -6.11
C LEU A 184 8.96 -20.43 -6.49
N GLU A 185 9.42 -19.91 -7.63
CA GLU A 185 9.00 -18.58 -8.09
C GLU A 185 7.50 -18.53 -8.35
N ARG A 186 6.93 -19.57 -8.96
CA ARG A 186 5.47 -19.64 -9.20
C ARG A 186 4.68 -19.59 -7.90
N THR A 187 5.09 -20.35 -6.88
CA THR A 187 4.42 -20.29 -5.58
C THR A 187 4.59 -18.91 -4.91
N LEU A 188 5.79 -18.33 -4.92
CA LEU A 188 6.00 -16.98 -4.40
C LEU A 188 5.15 -15.93 -5.13
N ALA A 189 5.03 -16.03 -6.46
CA ALA A 189 4.18 -15.17 -7.26
C ALA A 189 2.71 -15.28 -6.85
N THR A 190 2.20 -16.50 -6.64
CA THR A 190 0.84 -16.73 -6.12
C THR A 190 0.63 -16.04 -4.78
N LEU A 191 1.56 -16.22 -3.82
CA LEU A 191 1.48 -15.57 -2.51
C LEU A 191 1.40 -14.04 -2.63
N TRP A 192 2.20 -13.45 -3.53
CA TRP A 192 2.20 -12.01 -3.77
C TRP A 192 0.92 -11.53 -4.42
N THR A 193 0.44 -12.20 -5.46
CA THR A 193 -0.80 -11.83 -6.17
C THR A 193 -2.00 -11.79 -5.23
N GLU A 194 -2.16 -12.81 -4.38
CA GLU A 194 -3.25 -12.86 -3.41
C GLU A 194 -3.12 -11.81 -2.30
N LEU A 195 -1.89 -11.57 -1.84
CA LEU A 195 -1.62 -10.61 -0.76
C LEU A 195 -1.79 -9.16 -1.20
N LEU A 196 -1.45 -8.85 -2.45
CA LEU A 196 -1.42 -7.50 -3.00
C LEU A 196 -2.64 -7.18 -3.87
N GLY A 197 -3.50 -8.18 -4.13
CA GLY A 197 -4.67 -8.07 -5.00
C GLY A 197 -4.29 -7.75 -6.44
N LEU A 198 -3.30 -8.47 -6.98
CA LEU A 198 -2.86 -8.39 -8.37
C LEU A 198 -3.30 -9.67 -9.09
N GLN A 199 -3.57 -9.59 -10.39
CA GLN A 199 -3.80 -10.79 -11.22
C GLN A 199 -2.48 -11.48 -11.56
N ARG A 200 -1.40 -10.72 -11.77
CA ARG A 200 -0.06 -11.24 -12.06
C ARG A 200 1.05 -10.36 -11.49
N VAL A 201 2.22 -10.96 -11.28
CA VAL A 201 3.45 -10.26 -10.89
C VAL A 201 4.64 -10.85 -11.62
N GLY A 202 5.51 -9.98 -12.16
CA GLY A 202 6.71 -10.39 -12.86
C GLY A 202 7.80 -10.83 -11.88
N ARG A 203 8.68 -11.76 -12.30
CA ARG A 203 9.72 -12.31 -11.43
C ARG A 203 10.74 -11.28 -10.93
N ASN A 204 10.94 -10.20 -11.70
CA ASN A 204 11.88 -9.11 -11.42
C ASN A 204 11.21 -7.89 -10.77
N GLU A 205 9.90 -7.96 -10.54
CA GLU A 205 9.20 -6.90 -9.82
C GLU A 205 9.67 -6.81 -8.37
N ARG A 206 9.89 -5.58 -7.90
CA ARG A 206 10.21 -5.34 -6.49
C ARG A 206 8.91 -5.31 -5.69
N PHE A 207 8.90 -5.96 -4.54
CA PHE A 207 7.74 -6.08 -3.67
C PHE A 207 7.04 -4.74 -3.39
N PHE A 208 7.82 -3.70 -3.08
CA PHE A 208 7.30 -2.38 -2.75
C PHE A 208 6.79 -1.61 -3.97
N ASP A 209 7.28 -1.92 -5.16
CA ASP A 209 6.89 -1.26 -6.42
C ASP A 209 5.51 -1.70 -6.86
N VAL A 210 5.15 -2.95 -6.56
CA VAL A 210 3.84 -3.54 -6.86
C VAL A 210 2.84 -3.38 -5.72
N GLY A 211 3.09 -2.47 -4.77
CA GLY A 211 2.16 -2.14 -3.69
C GLY A 211 2.44 -2.82 -2.34
N GLY A 212 3.55 -3.55 -2.22
CA GLY A 212 4.03 -4.11 -0.95
C GLY A 212 4.40 -3.05 0.09
N ASN A 213 4.34 -3.43 1.36
CA ASN A 213 4.63 -2.58 2.52
C ASN A 213 5.02 -3.41 3.75
N SER A 214 5.35 -2.75 4.86
CA SER A 214 5.79 -3.41 6.09
C SER A 214 4.76 -4.39 6.69
N MET A 215 3.46 -4.14 6.53
CA MET A 215 2.43 -5.08 7.00
C MET A 215 2.31 -6.27 6.06
N SER A 216 2.32 -6.03 4.74
CA SER A 216 2.22 -7.12 3.77
C SER A 216 3.50 -7.97 3.76
N ILE A 217 4.70 -7.42 3.95
CA ILE A 217 5.93 -8.22 4.02
C ILE A 217 5.96 -9.15 5.25
N ILE A 218 5.40 -8.70 6.40
CA ILE A 218 5.24 -9.56 7.59
C ILE A 218 4.22 -10.67 7.31
N ARG A 219 3.10 -10.36 6.64
CA ARG A 219 2.13 -11.37 6.23
C ARG A 219 2.74 -12.36 5.23
N LEU A 220 3.54 -11.88 4.27
CA LEU A 220 4.27 -12.72 3.33
C LEU A 220 5.20 -13.68 4.07
N GLN A 221 5.99 -13.18 5.02
CA GLN A 221 6.88 -14.00 5.85
C GLN A 221 6.11 -15.14 6.56
N ALA A 222 4.96 -14.80 7.16
CA ALA A 222 4.11 -15.79 7.82
C ALA A 222 3.57 -16.84 6.83
N ARG A 223 3.13 -16.41 5.63
CA ARG A 223 2.62 -17.30 4.59
C ARG A 223 3.70 -18.21 4.01
N VAL A 224 4.89 -17.69 3.76
CA VAL A 224 6.06 -18.49 3.33
C VAL A 224 6.36 -19.57 4.35
N ARG A 225 6.33 -19.25 5.65
CA ARG A 225 6.50 -20.25 6.71
C ARG A 225 5.40 -21.32 6.69
N THR A 226 4.13 -20.93 6.56
CA THR A 226 3.01 -21.89 6.63
C THR A 226 2.85 -22.73 5.38
N GLU A 227 3.10 -22.17 4.20
CA GLU A 227 2.81 -22.81 2.90
C GLU A 227 4.02 -23.49 2.28
N LEU A 228 5.23 -22.96 2.53
CA LEU A 228 6.48 -23.53 2.03
C LEU A 228 7.28 -24.23 3.14
N GLY A 229 6.91 -24.05 4.41
CA GLY A 229 7.68 -24.61 5.53
C GLY A 229 9.02 -23.92 5.78
N LEU A 230 9.21 -22.71 5.22
CA LEU A 230 10.49 -22.00 5.24
C LEU A 230 10.49 -20.85 6.24
N ASN A 231 11.51 -20.78 7.09
CA ASN A 231 11.66 -19.69 8.06
C ASN A 231 12.57 -18.60 7.50
N VAL A 232 11.99 -17.73 6.68
CA VAL A 232 12.72 -16.61 6.10
C VAL A 232 12.82 -15.47 7.12
N ALA A 233 14.04 -15.04 7.45
CA ALA A 233 14.23 -13.89 8.32
C ALA A 233 13.75 -12.60 7.62
N LEU A 234 13.13 -11.69 8.37
CA LEU A 234 12.56 -10.46 7.80
C LEU A 234 13.58 -9.62 7.01
N PRO A 235 14.84 -9.42 7.45
CA PRO A 235 15.85 -8.70 6.67
C PRO A 235 16.12 -9.30 5.28
N VAL A 236 15.98 -10.62 5.11
CA VAL A 236 16.18 -11.30 3.81
C VAL A 236 15.12 -10.84 2.80
N LEU A 237 13.87 -10.65 3.23
CA LEU A 237 12.81 -10.17 2.34
C LEU A 237 13.04 -8.73 1.85
N PHE A 238 13.73 -7.91 2.63
CA PHE A 238 14.15 -6.57 2.22
C PHE A 238 15.39 -6.61 1.32
N GLN A 239 16.33 -7.51 1.60
CA GLN A 239 17.57 -7.67 0.83
C GLN A 239 17.32 -8.26 -0.57
N TYR A 240 16.36 -9.18 -0.68
CA TYR A 240 15.97 -9.83 -1.92
C TYR A 240 14.51 -9.48 -2.24
N PRO A 241 14.23 -8.24 -2.65
CA PRO A 241 12.87 -7.74 -2.76
C PRO A 241 12.17 -8.20 -4.05
N THR A 242 12.74 -9.12 -4.83
CA THR A 242 12.15 -9.66 -6.06
C THR A 242 11.89 -11.15 -5.91
N ILE A 243 10.93 -11.68 -6.67
CA ILE A 243 10.61 -13.12 -6.64
C ILE A 243 11.82 -13.95 -7.07
N ALA A 244 12.49 -13.56 -8.16
CA ALA A 244 13.67 -14.25 -8.66
C ALA A 244 14.82 -14.22 -7.64
N GLY A 245 15.11 -13.05 -7.07
CA GLY A 245 16.18 -12.89 -6.09
C GLY A 245 15.91 -13.67 -4.79
N LEU A 246 14.66 -13.66 -4.31
CA LEU A 246 14.28 -14.42 -3.13
C LEU A 246 14.35 -15.92 -3.39
N ALA A 247 13.84 -16.39 -4.54
CA ALA A 247 13.89 -17.81 -4.91
C ALA A 247 15.33 -18.33 -5.05
N GLU A 248 16.22 -17.55 -5.65
CA GLU A 248 17.64 -17.87 -5.75
C GLU A 248 18.26 -18.00 -4.35
N HIS A 249 18.03 -17.01 -3.47
CA HIS A 249 18.54 -17.03 -2.11
C HIS A 249 18.09 -18.28 -1.34
N LEU A 250 16.79 -18.59 -1.37
CA LEU A 250 16.21 -19.74 -0.67
C LEU A 250 16.72 -21.09 -1.21
N SER A 251 16.97 -21.16 -2.51
CA SER A 251 17.52 -22.37 -3.15
C SER A 251 18.97 -22.62 -2.73
N ARG A 252 19.76 -21.56 -2.49
CA ARG A 252 21.19 -21.65 -2.09
C ARG A 252 21.38 -21.97 -0.61
N THR A 253 20.48 -21.52 0.27
CA THR A 253 20.59 -21.75 1.72
C THR A 253 20.07 -23.12 2.17
N GLY A 254 19.64 -23.99 1.25
CA GLY A 254 19.12 -25.32 1.58
C GLY A 254 17.71 -25.31 2.17
N ASP A 255 17.09 -24.13 2.29
CA ASP A 255 15.68 -23.91 2.60
C ASP A 255 14.83 -24.13 1.33
N SER A 256 15.10 -25.24 0.62
CA SER A 256 14.23 -25.69 -0.46
C SER A 256 13.03 -26.38 0.14
N PRO A 257 11.81 -25.94 -0.18
CA PRO A 257 10.60 -26.55 0.37
C PRO A 257 10.53 -28.01 -0.10
N LYS A 258 10.11 -28.93 0.79
CA LYS A 258 9.61 -30.25 0.37
C LYS A 258 8.30 -30.03 -0.38
N LEU A 259 8.41 -29.61 -1.64
CA LEU A 259 7.30 -29.51 -2.56
C LEU A 259 6.96 -30.93 -3.01
N GLU A 260 6.31 -31.70 -2.14
CA GLU A 260 5.75 -33.01 -2.50
C GLU A 260 4.77 -32.79 -3.64
N SER A 261 5.00 -33.52 -4.73
CA SER A 261 4.22 -33.46 -5.94
C SER A 261 2.77 -33.83 -5.64
N SER A 262 1.82 -33.19 -6.33
CA SER A 262 0.38 -33.42 -6.11
C SER A 262 -0.06 -34.88 -6.35
N GLN A 263 0.78 -35.69 -7.01
CA GLN A 263 0.56 -37.12 -7.22
C GLN A 263 0.89 -37.96 -5.98
N GLU A 264 1.97 -37.63 -5.23
CA GLU A 264 2.38 -38.38 -4.03
C GLU A 264 1.40 -38.21 -2.85
N ARG A 265 0.73 -37.05 -2.74
CA ARG A 265 -0.28 -36.80 -1.68
C ARG A 265 -1.51 -37.71 -1.81
N GLY A 266 -1.84 -38.16 -3.01
CA GLY A 266 -2.96 -39.07 -3.27
C GLY A 266 -2.65 -40.51 -2.86
N GLU A 267 -1.46 -41.00 -3.23
CA GLU A 267 -1.04 -42.38 -2.98
C GLU A 267 -0.68 -42.63 -1.52
N GLY A 268 0.09 -41.74 -0.89
CA GLY A 268 0.47 -41.88 0.52
C GLY A 268 -0.71 -41.80 1.49
N ARG A 269 -1.80 -41.12 1.12
CA ARG A 269 -3.04 -41.09 1.93
C ARG A 269 -3.86 -42.37 1.79
N LYS A 270 -3.85 -42.99 0.61
CA LYS A 270 -4.53 -44.26 0.34
C LYS A 270 -3.82 -45.41 1.06
N GLU A 271 -2.50 -45.49 0.98
CA GLU A 271 -1.70 -46.52 1.68
C GLU A 271 -1.84 -46.45 3.20
N ARG A 272 -1.83 -45.25 3.79
CA ARG A 272 -2.04 -45.06 5.23
C ARG A 272 -3.43 -45.47 5.68
N MET A 273 -4.46 -45.21 4.86
CA MET A 273 -5.82 -45.65 5.15
C MET A 273 -5.97 -47.16 5.07
N ASP A 274 -5.33 -47.80 4.08
CA ASP A 274 -5.39 -49.25 3.89
C ASP A 274 -4.67 -49.98 5.03
N GLN A 275 -3.46 -49.53 5.42
CA GLN A 275 -2.75 -50.07 6.59
C GLN A 275 -3.55 -49.89 7.89
N GLN A 276 -4.19 -48.74 8.09
CA GLN A 276 -4.98 -48.47 9.29
C GLN A 276 -6.28 -49.31 9.32
N ARG A 277 -6.83 -49.67 8.15
CA ARG A 277 -7.99 -50.55 8.01
C ARG A 277 -7.61 -52.01 8.30
N GLU A 278 -6.46 -52.47 7.83
CA GLU A 278 -5.92 -53.81 8.13
C GLU A 278 -5.60 -53.97 9.63
N LEU A 279 -4.97 -52.99 10.26
CA LEU A 279 -4.68 -53.00 11.70
C LEU A 279 -5.97 -53.06 12.54
N ARG A 280 -7.04 -52.37 12.12
CA ARG A 280 -8.34 -52.42 12.80
C ARG A 280 -9.03 -53.79 12.64
N LEU A 281 -8.90 -54.43 11.48
CA LEU A 281 -9.44 -55.76 11.22
C LEU A 281 -8.68 -56.84 12.02
N ALA A 282 -7.36 -56.75 12.10
CA ALA A 282 -6.52 -57.64 12.90
C ALA A 282 -6.83 -57.54 14.41
N ASN A 283 -7.03 -56.32 14.91
CA ASN A 283 -7.37 -56.11 16.32
C ASN A 283 -8.80 -56.55 16.69
N ARG A 284 -9.75 -56.53 15.73
CA ARG A 284 -11.10 -57.09 15.95
C ARG A 284 -11.08 -58.61 16.04
N ARG A 285 -10.24 -59.30 15.24
CA ARG A 285 -10.09 -60.77 15.31
C ARG A 285 -9.47 -61.24 16.63
N LYS A 286 -8.59 -60.45 17.24
CA LYS A 286 -8.01 -60.76 18.57
C LYS A 286 -8.95 -60.55 19.76
N LYS A 287 -10.03 -59.76 19.61
CA LYS A 287 -10.97 -59.46 20.72
C LYS A 287 -12.25 -60.32 20.74
N GLY A 288 -12.47 -61.17 19.75
CA GLY A 288 -13.66 -62.03 19.64
C GLY A 288 -13.45 -63.51 19.95
N GLY A 289 -12.28 -63.88 20.49
CA GLY A 289 -11.91 -65.27 20.81
C GLY A 289 -11.52 -65.44 22.27
N SER A 290 -12.46 -65.17 23.18
CA SER A 290 -12.46 -65.66 24.57
C SER A 290 -13.89 -65.90 24.99
#